data_AF-A0A2D5S6F4-F1
#
_entry.id   AF-A0A2D5S6F4-F1
#
_cell.length_a   1.000
_cell.length_b   1.000
_cell.length_c   1.000
_cell.angle_alpha   90.00
_cell.angle_beta   90.00
_cell.angle_gamma   90.00
#
_symmetry.space_group_name_H-M   'P 1'
#
loop_
_entity.id
_entity.type
_entity.pdbx_description
1 polymer ?
#
loop_
_entity_poly.entity_id
_entity_poly.type
_entity_poly.pdbx_seq_one_letter_code
_entity_poly.pdbx_strand_id
1 'polypeptide(L)'
;MRLLRVPSSDIGEPAGHDAGTVLSVIRGSPEWWSMHWRRTAAILAILTLLIGTHIPKLVIGQPGDGPDKLLHFFAFGMITLLLRISDLGRTTRRTAVIAGLLAVFDEVTQEIPGLYRSFDSMDLVADAGGIAVALAWCKALGPPRRGSPAHHLENRRRFAAIRLLLASAQNWIHIGIAGAFGAMLGGVLLGVFGRNPVIGPVTMIAVGGMTGFIAGVVAVVEAGRRHSIRRIDQERRCLGCLQVLPNPDPGDDPIRCECGAVDPGLPATGGLRPRRVALRIAGLLIVIAALAILGYVILLRVGPAVPFLRRGLLWYTGLGAPTSMAFDAIGLGLVGALLMGRSRRLAAIESESEGLHCFQCGQDLRGVSLDRTRGRCPECGAEFHVARTPSMAAAASSGDNVS
;
A
#
# COMPACT_ATOMS: atom_id res chain seq x y z
N MET A 1 -24.26 -6.35 -3.50
CA MET A 1 -23.40 -6.24 -4.70
C MET A 1 -22.81 -7.62 -4.98
N ARG A 2 -23.56 -8.45 -5.71
CA ARG A 2 -23.11 -9.76 -6.20
C ARG A 2 -21.98 -9.49 -7.19
N LEU A 3 -20.85 -10.20 -7.03
CA LEU A 3 -19.79 -10.22 -8.02
C LEU A 3 -20.38 -10.76 -9.33
N LEU A 4 -20.32 -9.94 -10.37
CA LEU A 4 -20.57 -10.35 -11.74
C LEU A 4 -19.59 -11.47 -12.08
N ARG A 5 -20.11 -12.69 -12.26
CA ARG A 5 -19.45 -13.77 -13.01
C ARG A 5 -19.29 -13.27 -14.44
N VAL A 6 -18.05 -13.16 -14.89
CA VAL A 6 -17.75 -13.10 -16.32
C VAL A 6 -17.96 -14.53 -16.84
N PRO A 7 -18.72 -14.73 -17.93
CA PRO A 7 -18.77 -16.03 -18.59
C PRO A 7 -17.38 -16.29 -19.20
N SER A 8 -16.68 -17.29 -18.68
CA SER A 8 -15.45 -17.83 -19.26
C SER A 8 -15.85 -18.69 -20.46
N SER A 9 -15.42 -18.29 -21.65
CA SER A 9 -15.49 -19.13 -22.85
C SER A 9 -14.45 -20.24 -22.76
N ASP A 10 -14.94 -21.46 -22.68
CA ASP A 10 -14.33 -22.78 -22.94
C ASP A 10 -12.87 -22.79 -23.41
N ILE A 11 -11.95 -22.71 -22.45
CA ILE A 11 -10.62 -23.29 -22.55
C ILE A 11 -10.55 -24.25 -21.37
N GLY A 12 -10.39 -25.55 -21.62
CA GLY A 12 -10.46 -26.61 -20.63
C GLY A 12 -9.74 -26.26 -19.33
N GLU A 13 -10.51 -25.93 -18.30
CA GLU A 13 -10.02 -25.70 -16.95
C GLU A 13 -9.47 -27.03 -16.41
N PRO A 14 -8.19 -27.10 -15.99
CA PRO A 14 -7.75 -28.20 -15.14
C PRO A 14 -8.66 -28.25 -13.92
N ALA A 15 -9.21 -29.44 -13.64
CA ALA A 15 -10.18 -29.72 -12.59
C ALA A 15 -9.99 -28.85 -11.34
N GLY A 16 -11.08 -28.17 -10.94
CA GLY A 16 -11.11 -27.14 -9.91
C GLY A 16 -10.34 -27.51 -8.63
N HIS A 17 -9.15 -26.94 -8.48
CA HIS A 17 -8.48 -26.85 -7.19
C HIS A 17 -9.07 -25.67 -6.38
N ASP A 18 -9.95 -26.05 -5.47
CA ASP A 18 -10.19 -25.44 -4.16
C ASP A 18 -10.47 -23.93 -4.12
N ALA A 19 -11.73 -23.61 -4.41
CA ALA A 19 -12.38 -22.45 -3.87
C ALA A 19 -12.47 -22.55 -2.32
N GLY A 20 -11.39 -22.20 -1.63
CA GLY A 20 -11.46 -21.74 -0.24
C GLY A 20 -10.94 -22.67 0.85
N THR A 21 -9.85 -23.40 0.62
CA THR A 21 -9.12 -24.02 1.74
C THR A 21 -8.65 -22.91 2.68
N VAL A 22 -9.37 -22.72 3.78
CA VAL A 22 -9.01 -21.78 4.82
C VAL A 22 -7.74 -22.33 5.46
N LEU A 23 -6.59 -21.81 5.05
CA LEU A 23 -5.31 -22.14 5.67
C LEU A 23 -5.45 -21.89 7.17
N SER A 24 -5.35 -22.96 7.96
CA SER A 24 -5.42 -22.85 9.42
C SER A 24 -4.20 -22.06 9.90
N VAL A 25 -4.46 -21.01 10.68
CA VAL A 25 -3.39 -20.24 11.30
C VAL A 25 -2.84 -21.05 12.47
N ILE A 26 -1.64 -21.59 12.32
CA ILE A 26 -0.98 -22.39 13.36
C ILE A 26 -0.63 -21.46 14.53
N ARG A 27 -1.14 -21.77 15.73
CA ARG A 27 -0.87 -20.96 16.94
C ARG A 27 0.63 -20.95 17.24
N GLY A 28 1.17 -19.78 17.57
CA GLY A 28 2.60 -19.61 17.83
C GLY A 28 3.47 -19.47 16.57
N SER A 29 2.93 -19.71 15.37
CA SER A 29 3.64 -19.37 14.13
C SER A 29 3.90 -17.86 14.00
N PRO A 30 4.90 -17.43 13.23
CA PRO A 30 5.12 -16.00 13.00
C PRO A 30 3.90 -15.31 12.36
N GLU A 31 3.12 -16.03 11.55
CA GLU A 31 1.87 -15.49 10.99
C GLU A 31 0.83 -15.19 12.07
N TRP A 32 0.68 -16.09 13.05
CA TRP A 32 -0.22 -15.89 14.19
C TRP A 32 0.19 -14.66 15.00
N TRP A 33 1.48 -14.52 15.33
CA TRP A 33 2.01 -13.36 16.04
C TRP A 33 1.84 -12.06 15.23
N SER A 34 2.06 -12.12 13.92
CA SER A 34 1.83 -10.98 13.03
C SER A 34 0.37 -10.51 13.05
N MET A 35 -0.58 -11.45 13.01
CA MET A 35 -2.00 -11.12 13.16
C MET A 35 -2.31 -10.52 14.53
N HIS A 36 -1.77 -11.09 15.60
CA HIS A 36 -1.95 -10.59 16.96
C HIS A 36 -1.48 -9.14 17.09
N TRP A 37 -0.22 -8.86 16.73
CA TRP A 37 0.35 -7.52 16.87
C TRP A 37 -0.31 -6.48 15.96
N ARG A 38 -0.71 -6.84 14.73
CA ARG A 38 -1.47 -5.92 13.85
C ARG A 38 -2.81 -5.52 14.48
N ARG A 39 -3.52 -6.45 15.13
CA ARG A 39 -4.77 -6.16 15.85
C ARG A 39 -4.53 -5.30 17.08
N THR A 40 -3.53 -5.64 17.88
CA THR A 40 -3.14 -4.85 19.05
C THR A 40 -2.79 -3.41 18.64
N ALA A 41 -2.00 -3.22 17.58
CA ALA A 41 -1.68 -1.89 17.07
C ALA A 41 -2.91 -1.11 16.60
N ALA A 42 -3.86 -1.75 15.92
CA ALA A 42 -5.11 -1.11 15.50
C ALA A 42 -5.96 -0.68 16.71
N ILE A 43 -6.09 -1.53 17.72
CA ILE A 43 -6.83 -1.22 18.96
C ILE A 43 -6.16 -0.07 19.71
N LEU A 44 -4.84 -0.14 19.89
CA LEU A 44 -4.09 0.93 20.56
C LEU A 44 -4.23 2.26 19.83
N ALA A 45 -4.17 2.28 18.49
CA ALA A 45 -4.37 3.50 17.72
C ALA A 45 -5.77 4.10 17.90
N ILE A 46 -6.82 3.27 17.96
CA ILE A 46 -8.19 3.72 18.24
C ILE A 46 -8.27 4.31 19.66
N LEU A 47 -7.70 3.64 20.66
CA LEU A 47 -7.68 4.14 22.03
C LEU A 47 -6.93 5.47 22.14
N THR A 48 -5.77 5.59 21.47
CA THR A 48 -5.01 6.85 21.43
C THR A 48 -5.80 7.97 20.78
N LEU A 49 -6.52 7.70 19.67
CA LEU A 49 -7.40 8.69 19.06
C LEU A 49 -8.47 9.14 20.06
N LEU A 50 -9.25 8.21 20.61
CA LEU A 50 -10.35 8.53 21.53
C LEU A 50 -9.86 9.29 22.76
N ILE A 51 -8.71 8.93 23.32
CA ILE A 51 -8.11 9.69 24.42
C ILE A 51 -7.76 11.11 23.97
N GLY A 52 -7.13 11.26 22.80
CA GLY A 52 -6.68 12.56 22.28
C GLY A 52 -7.82 13.51 21.94
N THR A 53 -8.90 13.02 21.36
CA THR A 53 -10.08 13.81 20.96
C THR A 53 -10.98 14.19 22.14
N HIS A 54 -10.85 13.49 23.27
CA HIS A 54 -11.64 13.71 24.49
C HIS A 54 -10.87 14.46 25.59
N ILE A 55 -9.73 15.09 25.26
CA ILE A 55 -9.04 15.97 26.22
C ILE A 55 -9.87 17.28 26.38
N PRO A 56 -10.36 17.60 27.59
CA PRO A 56 -11.21 18.76 27.80
C PRO A 56 -10.51 20.07 27.41
N LYS A 57 -11.23 20.95 26.70
CA LYS A 57 -10.74 22.29 26.30
C LYS A 57 -9.42 22.27 25.51
N LEU A 58 -9.08 21.16 24.85
CA LEU A 58 -7.89 21.10 24.01
C LEU A 58 -8.11 21.96 22.76
N VAL A 59 -7.38 23.07 22.67
CA VAL A 59 -7.32 23.96 21.51
C VAL A 59 -5.90 23.91 20.95
N ILE A 60 -5.75 23.42 19.71
CA ILE A 60 -4.45 23.33 19.04
C ILE A 60 -4.31 24.50 18.07
N GLY A 61 -3.49 25.48 18.42
CA GLY A 61 -3.25 26.68 17.61
C GLY A 61 -4.23 27.83 17.91
N GLN A 62 -4.18 28.89 17.11
CA GLN A 62 -5.12 30.01 17.23
C GLN A 62 -6.46 29.68 16.54
N PRO A 63 -7.58 30.26 17.02
CA PRO A 63 -8.88 30.08 16.36
C PRO A 63 -8.81 30.40 14.87
N GLY A 64 -9.20 29.44 14.02
CA GLY A 64 -9.19 29.58 12.56
C GLY A 64 -7.89 29.20 11.85
N ASP A 65 -6.82 28.89 12.58
CA ASP A 65 -5.50 28.53 12.01
C ASP A 65 -4.94 27.21 12.58
N GLY A 66 -5.83 26.36 13.10
CA GLY A 66 -5.47 25.09 13.71
C GLY A 66 -5.24 23.97 12.67
N PRO A 67 -4.24 23.09 12.86
CA PRO A 67 -4.02 21.90 12.02
C PRO A 67 -5.05 20.79 12.26
N ASP A 68 -6.11 21.07 13.01
CA ASP A 68 -7.03 20.08 13.58
C ASP A 68 -7.62 19.15 12.52
N LYS A 69 -8.15 19.73 11.44
CA LYS A 69 -8.69 18.97 10.28
C LYS A 69 -7.65 18.07 9.62
N LEU A 70 -6.40 18.50 9.55
CA LEU A 70 -5.33 17.67 9.00
C LEU A 70 -4.97 16.52 9.94
N LEU A 71 -5.00 16.76 11.26
CA LEU A 71 -4.79 15.71 12.26
C LEU A 71 -5.90 14.68 12.22
N HIS A 72 -7.16 15.10 12.10
CA HIS A 72 -8.33 14.26 11.88
C HIS A 72 -8.19 13.39 10.61
N PHE A 73 -7.93 14.03 9.46
CA PHE A 73 -7.64 13.34 8.19
C PHE A 73 -6.54 12.28 8.34
N PHE A 74 -5.42 12.65 8.97
CA PHE A 74 -4.29 11.75 9.13
C PHE A 74 -4.59 10.59 10.10
N ALA A 75 -5.22 10.88 11.24
CA ALA A 75 -5.54 9.89 12.26
C ALA A 75 -6.52 8.84 11.72
N PHE A 76 -7.60 9.25 11.06
CA PHE A 76 -8.55 8.33 10.45
C PHE A 76 -7.99 7.60 9.24
N GLY A 77 -7.07 8.21 8.48
CA GLY A 77 -6.30 7.51 7.47
C GLY A 77 -5.44 6.38 8.06
N MET A 78 -4.72 6.66 9.15
CA MET A 78 -3.88 5.68 9.85
C MET A 78 -4.70 4.56 10.48
N ILE A 79 -5.80 4.87 11.17
CA ILE A 79 -6.71 3.85 11.73
C ILE A 79 -7.29 2.98 10.63
N THR A 80 -7.73 3.57 9.52
CA THR A 80 -8.26 2.82 8.38
C THR A 80 -7.22 1.85 7.81
N LEU A 81 -5.97 2.29 7.67
CA LEU A 81 -4.87 1.43 7.26
C LEU A 81 -4.63 0.29 8.26
N LEU A 82 -4.59 0.59 9.56
CA LEU A 82 -4.39 -0.40 10.63
C LEU A 82 -5.54 -1.41 10.71
N LEU A 83 -6.79 -0.97 10.59
CA LEU A 83 -7.97 -1.83 10.48
C LEU A 83 -7.91 -2.74 9.24
N ARG A 84 -7.38 -2.22 8.13
CA ARG A 84 -7.22 -2.98 6.90
C ARG A 84 -6.15 -4.06 7.03
N ILE A 85 -4.99 -3.74 7.61
CA ILE A 85 -3.90 -4.71 7.75
C ILE A 85 -4.10 -5.69 8.91
N SER A 86 -4.91 -5.36 9.93
CA SER A 86 -5.20 -6.24 11.08
C SER A 86 -6.24 -7.33 10.81
N ASP A 87 -6.80 -7.36 9.60
CA ASP A 87 -7.93 -8.21 9.20
C ASP A 87 -9.23 -7.99 10.00
N LEU A 88 -9.29 -7.01 10.92
CA LEU A 88 -10.55 -6.56 11.54
C LEU A 88 -11.50 -6.00 10.48
N GLY A 89 -10.95 -5.27 9.50
CA GLY A 89 -11.59 -4.83 8.27
C GLY A 89 -11.25 -5.73 7.07
N ARG A 90 -11.59 -7.03 7.14
CA ARG A 90 -11.24 -8.02 6.10
C ARG A 90 -11.68 -7.64 4.68
N THR A 91 -12.71 -6.80 4.52
CA THR A 91 -13.13 -6.25 3.21
C THR A 91 -13.12 -4.73 3.24
N THR A 92 -12.89 -4.09 2.08
CA THR A 92 -12.92 -2.62 1.95
C THR A 92 -14.22 -2.02 2.49
N ARG A 93 -15.38 -2.66 2.21
CA ARG A 93 -16.67 -2.22 2.73
C ARG A 93 -16.73 -2.31 4.25
N ARG A 94 -16.27 -3.42 4.83
CA ARG A 94 -16.26 -3.59 6.30
C ARG A 94 -15.32 -2.58 6.96
N THR A 95 -14.14 -2.34 6.41
CA THR A 95 -13.22 -1.30 6.90
C THR A 95 -13.88 0.07 6.85
N ALA A 96 -14.49 0.43 5.72
CA ALA A 96 -15.16 1.72 5.54
C ALA A 96 -16.28 1.92 6.57
N VAL A 97 -17.10 0.89 6.81
CA VAL A 97 -18.19 0.96 7.80
C VAL A 97 -17.64 1.10 9.22
N ILE A 98 -16.64 0.30 9.60
CA ILE A 98 -16.05 0.38 10.96
C ILE A 98 -15.42 1.75 11.19
N ALA A 99 -14.59 2.22 10.25
CA ALA A 99 -13.91 3.50 10.37
C ALA A 99 -14.89 4.68 10.32
N GLY A 100 -15.91 4.62 9.46
CA GLY A 100 -16.94 5.65 9.36
C GLY A 100 -17.83 5.73 10.61
N LEU A 101 -18.22 4.58 11.17
CA LEU A 101 -18.94 4.54 12.45
C LEU A 101 -18.07 5.08 13.60
N LEU A 102 -16.77 4.79 13.59
CA LEU A 102 -15.84 5.34 14.57
C LEU A 102 -15.70 6.87 14.44
N ALA A 103 -15.68 7.42 13.22
CA ALA A 103 -15.64 8.87 12.99
C ALA A 103 -16.90 9.56 13.50
N VAL A 104 -18.08 9.03 13.17
CA VAL A 104 -19.35 9.55 13.68
C VAL A 104 -19.41 9.44 15.20
N PHE A 105 -18.96 8.32 15.76
CA PHE A 105 -18.93 8.13 17.21
C PHE A 105 -18.04 9.15 17.88
N ASP A 106 -16.78 9.31 17.42
CA ASP A 106 -15.82 10.24 17.97
C ASP A 106 -16.38 11.67 17.99
N GLU A 107 -16.94 12.13 16.87
CA GLU A 107 -17.47 13.48 16.75
C GLU A 107 -18.71 13.72 17.64
N VAL A 108 -19.63 12.75 17.69
CA VAL A 108 -20.83 12.86 18.54
C VAL A 108 -20.46 12.83 20.02
N THR A 109 -19.46 12.03 20.44
CA THR A 109 -19.07 11.96 21.85
C THR A 109 -18.25 13.17 22.30
N GLN A 110 -17.68 13.95 21.38
CA GLN A 110 -17.06 15.24 21.72
C GLN A 110 -18.08 16.27 22.25
N GLU A 111 -19.38 16.12 21.96
CA GLU A 111 -20.45 16.98 22.50
C GLU A 111 -20.81 16.69 23.97
N ILE A 112 -20.22 15.66 24.60
CA ILE A 112 -20.54 15.29 25.98
C ILE A 112 -20.34 16.49 26.92
N PRO A 113 -21.37 16.87 27.72
CA PRO A 113 -21.26 17.95 28.69
C PRO A 113 -20.04 17.77 29.61
N GLY A 114 -19.13 18.74 29.61
CA GLY A 114 -17.88 18.71 30.38
C GLY A 114 -16.61 18.71 29.52
N LEU A 115 -16.68 18.31 28.25
CA LEU A 115 -15.53 18.40 27.33
C LEU A 115 -15.33 19.82 26.78
N TYR A 116 -16.41 20.63 26.75
CA TYR A 116 -16.45 21.98 26.18
C TYR A 116 -15.97 22.01 24.72
N ARG A 117 -16.42 21.02 23.94
CA ARG A 117 -16.22 20.91 22.50
C ARG A 117 -17.58 20.90 21.81
N SER A 118 -17.59 21.23 20.52
CA SER A 118 -18.79 21.27 19.68
C SER A 118 -18.56 20.40 18.46
N PHE A 119 -19.62 19.75 17.97
CA PHE A 119 -19.59 19.04 16.70
C PHE A 119 -19.21 19.98 15.56
N ASP A 120 -18.13 19.67 14.84
CA ASP A 120 -17.73 20.30 13.58
C ASP A 120 -17.88 19.32 12.42
N SER A 121 -18.91 19.55 11.60
CA SER A 121 -19.15 18.77 10.38
C SER A 121 -17.94 18.69 9.44
N MET A 122 -17.03 19.67 9.50
CA MET A 122 -15.85 19.69 8.66
C MET A 122 -14.74 18.74 9.14
N ASP A 123 -14.72 18.40 10.43
CA ASP A 123 -13.80 17.38 10.96
C ASP A 123 -14.27 15.99 10.51
N LEU A 124 -15.59 15.75 10.51
CA LEU A 124 -16.16 14.54 9.92
C LEU A 124 -15.87 14.39 8.42
N VAL A 125 -15.84 15.51 7.66
CA VAL A 125 -15.42 15.51 6.24
C VAL A 125 -13.94 15.16 6.12
N ALA A 126 -13.08 15.70 6.99
CA ALA A 126 -11.66 15.37 7.00
C ALA A 126 -11.43 13.89 7.33
N ASP A 127 -12.14 13.34 8.31
CA ASP A 127 -12.11 11.92 8.67
C ASP A 127 -12.51 11.03 7.50
N ALA A 128 -13.66 11.34 6.86
CA ALA A 128 -14.13 10.62 5.68
C ALA A 128 -13.10 10.68 4.53
N GLY A 129 -12.45 11.83 4.36
CA GLY A 129 -11.34 12.02 3.44
C GLY A 129 -10.15 11.10 3.74
N GLY A 130 -9.72 11.03 5.00
CA GLY A 130 -8.64 10.16 5.47
C GLY A 130 -8.95 8.68 5.21
N ILE A 131 -10.17 8.26 5.55
CA ILE A 131 -10.68 6.90 5.29
C ILE A 131 -10.63 6.60 3.79
N ALA A 132 -11.16 7.48 2.94
CA ALA A 132 -11.21 7.28 1.49
C ALA A 132 -9.82 7.16 0.87
N VAL A 133 -8.89 8.05 1.25
CA VAL A 133 -7.49 8.03 0.80
C VAL A 133 -6.81 6.73 1.23
N ALA A 134 -6.92 6.33 2.50
CA ALA A 134 -6.31 5.11 2.99
C ALA A 134 -6.84 3.86 2.26
N LEU A 135 -8.15 3.77 2.01
CA LEU A 135 -8.75 2.67 1.25
C LEU A 135 -8.29 2.66 -0.21
N ALA A 136 -8.16 3.85 -0.83
CA ALA A 136 -7.63 3.97 -2.19
C ALA A 136 -6.19 3.47 -2.28
N TRP A 137 -5.34 3.84 -1.32
CA TRP A 137 -3.96 3.34 -1.22
C TRP A 137 -3.91 1.84 -0.94
N CYS A 138 -4.73 1.32 -0.04
CA CYS A 138 -4.82 -0.12 0.19
C CYS A 138 -5.22 -0.89 -1.07
N LYS A 139 -6.14 -0.34 -1.88
CA LYS A 139 -6.53 -0.91 -3.18
C LYS A 139 -5.40 -0.80 -4.21
N ALA A 140 -4.72 0.34 -4.28
CA ALA A 140 -3.60 0.57 -5.19
C ALA A 140 -2.40 -0.34 -4.87
N LEU A 141 -2.17 -0.60 -3.59
CA LEU A 141 -1.09 -1.45 -3.11
C LEU A 141 -1.45 -2.95 -3.04
N GLY A 142 -2.71 -3.30 -3.30
CA GLY A 142 -3.17 -4.68 -3.37
C GLY A 142 -2.50 -5.49 -4.48
N PRO A 143 -2.56 -6.82 -4.41
CA PRO A 143 -2.08 -7.68 -5.49
C PRO A 143 -2.85 -7.37 -6.79
N PRO A 144 -2.16 -7.18 -7.93
CA PRO A 144 -2.82 -7.01 -9.21
C PRO A 144 -3.58 -8.29 -9.60
N ARG A 145 -4.65 -8.14 -10.38
CA ARG A 145 -5.45 -9.28 -10.90
C ARG A 145 -4.81 -9.97 -12.11
N ARG A 146 -3.86 -9.29 -12.75
CA ARG A 146 -3.11 -9.69 -13.93
C ARG A 146 -1.62 -9.82 -13.56
N GLY A 147 -0.84 -10.46 -14.42
CA GLY A 147 0.60 -10.66 -14.22
C GLY A 147 1.05 -12.10 -14.38
N SER A 148 2.36 -12.28 -14.58
CA SER A 148 2.94 -13.61 -14.64
C SER A 148 2.83 -14.34 -13.30
N PRO A 149 2.90 -15.69 -13.30
CA PRO A 149 3.05 -16.47 -12.08
C PRO A 149 4.23 -16.00 -11.20
N ALA A 150 5.33 -15.60 -11.83
CA ALA A 150 6.50 -15.05 -11.14
C ALA A 150 6.17 -13.73 -10.42
N HIS A 151 5.44 -12.82 -11.09
CA HIS A 151 4.97 -11.57 -10.48
C HIS A 151 4.02 -11.82 -9.30
N HIS A 152 3.11 -12.78 -9.42
CA HIS A 152 2.23 -13.17 -8.32
C HIS A 152 3.02 -13.76 -7.14
N LEU A 153 4.00 -14.61 -7.41
CA LEU A 153 4.89 -15.17 -6.40
C LEU A 153 5.70 -14.08 -5.69
N GLU A 154 6.25 -13.12 -6.43
CA GLU A 154 6.98 -12.00 -5.87
C GLU A 154 6.07 -11.17 -4.94
N ASN A 155 4.84 -10.86 -5.38
CA ASN A 155 3.88 -10.16 -4.54
C ASN A 155 3.56 -10.96 -3.27
N ARG A 156 3.33 -12.27 -3.37
CA ARG A 156 3.11 -13.14 -2.19
C ARG A 156 4.30 -13.11 -1.23
N ARG A 157 5.53 -13.14 -1.76
CA ARG A 157 6.77 -12.99 -0.97
C ARG A 157 6.85 -11.65 -0.27
N ARG A 158 6.53 -10.54 -0.96
CA ARG A 158 6.52 -9.21 -0.36
C ARG A 158 5.53 -9.12 0.80
N PHE A 159 4.32 -9.68 0.64
CA PHE A 159 3.34 -9.74 1.73
C PHE A 159 3.77 -10.67 2.87
N ALA A 160 4.37 -11.82 2.57
CA ALA A 160 4.96 -12.71 3.56
C ALA A 160 6.07 -12.02 4.36
N ALA A 161 6.94 -11.27 3.70
CA ALA A 161 8.03 -10.53 4.33
C ALA A 161 7.54 -9.40 5.25
N ILE A 162 6.49 -8.67 4.86
CA ILE A 162 5.85 -7.68 5.73
C ILE A 162 5.19 -8.37 6.93
N ARG A 163 4.49 -9.49 6.72
CA ARG A 163 3.90 -10.23 7.84
C ARG A 163 4.95 -10.73 8.82
N LEU A 164 6.07 -11.26 8.31
CA LEU A 164 7.21 -11.65 9.13
C LEU A 164 7.83 -10.47 9.89
N LEU A 165 7.96 -9.30 9.24
CA LEU A 165 8.42 -8.07 9.89
C LEU A 165 7.49 -7.70 11.06
N LEU A 166 6.17 -7.73 10.84
CA LEU A 166 5.17 -7.35 11.84
C LEU A 166 4.89 -8.43 12.89
N ALA A 167 5.57 -9.58 12.83
CA ALA A 167 5.42 -10.67 13.79
C ALA A 167 6.13 -10.41 15.13
N SER A 168 7.05 -9.44 15.20
CA SER A 168 7.80 -9.12 16.42
C SER A 168 7.38 -7.76 16.99
N ALA A 169 7.12 -7.71 18.30
CA ALA A 169 6.86 -6.47 19.02
C ALA A 169 8.00 -5.45 18.88
N GLN A 170 9.26 -5.92 18.85
CA GLN A 170 10.42 -5.04 18.70
C GLN A 170 10.39 -4.30 17.36
N ASN A 171 9.92 -4.94 16.28
CA ASN A 171 9.80 -4.29 14.98
C ASN A 171 8.70 -3.21 14.99
N TRP A 172 7.62 -3.41 15.74
CA TRP A 172 6.60 -2.37 15.94
C TRP A 172 7.16 -1.16 16.70
N ILE A 173 7.97 -1.40 17.73
CA ILE A 173 8.67 -0.33 18.46
C ILE A 173 9.58 0.44 17.51
N HIS A 174 10.37 -0.25 16.67
CA HIS A 174 11.23 0.40 15.68
C HIS A 174 10.46 1.23 14.65
N ILE A 175 9.32 0.72 14.17
CA ILE A 175 8.43 1.47 13.28
C ILE A 175 7.89 2.73 13.97
N GLY A 176 7.46 2.61 15.24
CA GLY A 176 6.98 3.73 16.04
C GLY A 176 8.05 4.79 16.29
N ILE A 177 9.26 4.38 16.70
CA ILE A 177 10.42 5.27 16.90
C ILE A 177 10.79 5.98 15.60
N ALA A 178 10.85 5.25 14.49
CA ALA A 178 11.19 5.84 13.19
C ALA A 178 10.13 6.83 12.72
N GLY A 179 8.84 6.54 12.95
CA GLY A 179 7.76 7.48 12.71
C GLY A 179 7.88 8.73 13.57
N ALA A 180 8.09 8.58 14.89
CA ALA A 180 8.24 9.71 15.81
C ALA A 180 9.47 10.57 15.48
N PHE A 181 10.61 9.96 15.19
CA PHE A 181 11.82 10.66 14.77
C PHE A 181 11.63 11.39 13.44
N GLY A 182 10.98 10.73 12.48
CA GLY A 182 10.59 11.34 11.22
C GLY A 182 9.68 12.56 11.42
N ALA A 183 8.67 12.46 12.28
CA ALA A 183 7.79 13.57 12.63
C ALA A 183 8.54 14.74 13.25
N MET A 184 9.42 14.47 14.21
CA MET A 184 10.24 15.50 14.84
C MET A 184 11.09 16.23 13.79
N LEU A 185 11.81 15.48 12.93
CA LEU A 185 12.66 16.08 11.90
C LEU A 185 11.85 16.88 10.88
N GLY A 186 10.78 16.30 10.33
CA GLY A 186 9.93 16.95 9.33
C GLY A 186 9.21 18.18 9.88
N GLY A 187 8.69 18.09 11.11
CA GLY A 187 8.01 19.19 11.78
C GLY A 187 8.96 20.36 12.11
N VAL A 188 10.17 20.08 12.59
CA VAL A 188 11.20 21.11 12.82
C VAL A 188 11.63 21.74 11.50
N LEU A 189 11.91 20.94 10.47
CA LEU A 189 12.34 21.47 9.17
C LEU A 189 11.28 22.38 8.54
N LEU A 190 10.01 21.94 8.46
CA LEU A 190 8.95 22.80 7.90
C LEU A 190 8.55 23.94 8.83
N GLY A 191 8.63 23.78 10.16
CA GLY A 191 8.36 24.87 11.09
C GLY A 191 9.40 26.00 11.04
N VAL A 192 10.67 25.65 10.79
CA VAL A 192 11.78 26.62 10.70
C VAL A 192 11.87 27.21 9.29
N PHE A 193 11.95 26.37 8.26
CA PHE A 193 12.20 26.82 6.88
C PHE A 193 10.92 27.12 6.11
N GLY A 194 9.79 26.56 6.51
CA GLY A 194 8.51 26.72 5.83
C GLY A 194 7.67 27.89 6.33
N ARG A 195 8.24 28.85 7.06
CA ARG A 195 7.49 30.02 7.53
C ARG A 195 6.87 30.75 6.34
N ASN A 196 5.55 30.78 6.29
CA ASN A 196 4.75 31.42 5.26
C ASN A 196 3.83 32.43 5.93
N PRO A 197 3.71 33.68 5.44
CA PRO A 197 2.80 34.66 6.02
C PRO A 197 1.32 34.25 5.94
N VAL A 198 0.96 33.28 5.09
CA VAL A 198 -0.40 32.80 4.87
C VAL A 198 -0.74 31.57 5.72
N ILE A 199 0.25 30.73 6.06
CA ILE A 199 0.04 29.47 6.78
C ILE A 199 0.73 29.57 8.13
N GLY A 200 -0.04 29.44 9.22
CA GLY A 200 0.49 29.49 10.57
C GLY A 200 1.65 28.51 10.82
N PRO A 201 2.62 28.86 11.68
CA PRO A 201 3.77 28.01 11.98
C PRO A 201 3.36 26.65 12.56
N VAL A 202 2.28 26.60 13.34
CA VAL A 202 1.75 25.36 13.94
C VAL A 202 1.29 24.39 12.84
N THR A 203 0.61 24.90 11.82
CA THR A 203 0.17 24.10 10.66
C THR A 203 1.36 23.55 9.88
N MET A 204 2.39 24.36 9.64
CA MET A 204 3.61 23.90 8.97
C MET A 204 4.34 22.81 9.77
N ILE A 205 4.39 22.94 11.10
CA ILE A 205 4.93 21.89 11.98
C ILE A 205 4.10 20.62 11.88
N ALA A 206 2.77 20.71 11.86
CA ALA A 206 1.89 19.55 11.75
C ALA A 206 2.06 18.82 10.40
N VAL A 207 2.02 19.57 9.28
CA VAL A 207 2.26 19.03 7.93
C VAL A 207 3.63 18.37 7.83
N GLY A 208 4.66 19.02 8.37
CA GLY A 208 6.02 18.48 8.43
C GLY A 208 6.09 17.22 9.28
N GLY A 209 5.42 17.22 10.42
CA GLY A 209 5.31 16.10 11.34
C GLY A 209 4.67 14.88 10.67
N MET A 210 3.51 15.04 10.04
CA MET A 210 2.83 13.95 9.35
C MET A 210 3.65 13.41 8.17
N THR A 211 4.20 14.30 7.35
CA THR A 211 5.02 13.91 6.18
C THR A 211 6.28 13.17 6.62
N GLY A 212 6.96 13.70 7.64
CA GLY A 212 8.13 13.10 8.24
C GLY A 212 7.83 11.75 8.88
N PHE A 213 6.70 11.61 9.60
CA PHE A 213 6.24 10.35 10.16
C PHE A 213 6.08 9.28 9.07
N ILE A 214 5.35 9.60 8.00
CA ILE A 214 5.11 8.69 6.88
C ILE A 214 6.46 8.28 6.27
N ALA A 215 7.36 9.23 6.01
CA ALA A 215 8.67 8.96 5.44
C ALA A 215 9.50 8.01 6.32
N GLY A 216 9.54 8.26 7.63
CA GLY A 216 10.25 7.42 8.60
C GLY A 216 9.70 5.99 8.65
N VAL A 217 8.37 5.85 8.74
CA VAL A 217 7.69 4.55 8.71
C VAL A 217 7.98 3.81 7.41
N VAL A 218 7.84 4.46 6.25
CA VAL A 218 8.08 3.85 4.94
C VAL A 218 9.53 3.39 4.81
N ALA A 219 10.49 4.19 5.26
CA ALA A 219 11.91 3.85 5.19
C ALA A 219 12.22 2.58 6.00
N VAL A 220 11.75 2.50 7.25
CA VAL A 220 11.98 1.33 8.11
C VAL A 220 11.21 0.11 7.64
N VAL A 221 9.94 0.26 7.20
CA VAL A 221 9.16 -0.85 6.66
C VAL A 221 9.80 -1.42 5.40
N GLU A 222 10.32 -0.57 4.50
CA GLU A 222 11.00 -1.02 3.28
C GLU A 222 12.34 -1.69 3.58
N ALA A 223 13.13 -1.14 4.52
CA ALA A 223 14.37 -1.77 4.97
C ALA A 223 14.11 -3.13 5.64
N GLY A 224 13.15 -3.18 6.56
CA GLY A 224 12.70 -4.39 7.25
C GLY A 224 12.14 -5.43 6.29
N ARG A 225 11.34 -5.03 5.29
CA ARG A 225 10.83 -5.92 4.24
C ARG A 225 11.97 -6.57 3.46
N ARG A 226 12.99 -5.81 3.05
CA ARG A 226 14.15 -6.37 2.32
C ARG A 226 14.92 -7.38 3.18
N HIS A 227 15.11 -7.07 4.46
CA HIS A 227 15.72 -7.99 5.41
C HIS A 227 14.88 -9.27 5.58
N SER A 228 13.57 -9.14 5.77
CA SER A 228 12.65 -10.27 5.89
C SER A 228 12.59 -11.15 4.64
N ILE A 229 12.71 -10.57 3.43
CA ILE A 229 12.80 -11.36 2.18
C ILE A 229 14.04 -12.24 2.20
N ARG A 230 15.22 -11.67 2.50
CA ARG A 230 16.47 -12.45 2.60
C ARG A 230 16.35 -13.57 3.61
N ARG A 231 15.72 -13.30 4.75
CA ARG A 231 15.49 -14.31 5.79
C ARG A 231 14.53 -15.41 5.33
N ILE A 232 13.44 -15.06 4.65
CA ILE A 232 12.51 -16.04 4.05
C ILE A 232 13.24 -16.94 3.06
N ASP A 233 14.11 -16.37 2.22
CA ASP A 233 14.87 -17.13 1.22
C ASP A 233 15.94 -18.02 1.88
N GLN A 234 16.69 -17.50 2.87
CA GLN A 234 17.75 -18.24 3.59
C GLN A 234 17.19 -19.40 4.43
N GLU A 235 16.11 -19.15 5.16
CA GLU A 235 15.49 -20.13 6.06
C GLU A 235 14.35 -20.90 5.37
N ARG A 236 14.18 -20.76 4.06
CA ARG A 236 13.14 -21.41 3.25
C ARG A 236 11.76 -21.41 3.91
N ARG A 237 11.28 -20.24 4.31
CA ARG A 237 10.02 -20.14 5.03
C ARG A 237 8.82 -20.29 4.11
N CYS A 238 7.81 -21.02 4.57
CA CYS A 238 6.51 -21.11 3.92
C CYS A 238 5.89 -19.70 3.76
N LEU A 239 5.48 -19.33 2.56
CA LEU A 239 4.87 -18.01 2.31
C LEU A 239 3.46 -17.87 2.90
N GLY A 240 2.86 -18.96 3.38
CA GLY A 240 1.56 -18.97 4.07
C GLY A 240 1.70 -18.65 5.56
N CYS A 241 2.22 -19.62 6.32
CA CYS A 241 2.33 -19.58 7.79
C CYS A 241 3.69 -19.06 8.31
N LEU A 242 4.67 -18.85 7.42
CA LEU A 242 6.03 -18.37 7.75
C LEU A 242 6.88 -19.33 8.59
N GLN A 243 6.47 -20.60 8.79
CA GLN A 243 7.34 -21.61 9.39
C GLN A 243 8.50 -21.98 8.46
N VAL A 244 9.62 -22.38 9.07
CA VAL A 244 10.79 -22.92 8.37
C VAL A 244 10.41 -24.26 7.78
N LEU A 245 10.67 -24.47 6.49
CA LEU A 245 10.46 -25.76 5.84
C LEU A 245 11.71 -26.64 6.03
N PRO A 246 11.55 -27.97 6.13
CA PRO A 246 12.68 -28.89 6.10
C PRO A 246 13.46 -28.73 4.79
N ASN A 247 14.75 -29.08 4.81
CA ASN A 247 15.52 -29.17 3.58
C ASN A 247 15.00 -30.36 2.77
N PRO A 248 14.63 -30.18 1.49
CA PRO A 248 14.27 -31.29 0.63
C PRO A 248 15.51 -32.10 0.32
N ASP A 249 15.38 -33.42 0.35
CA ASP A 249 16.41 -34.26 -0.21
C ASP A 249 16.43 -34.14 -1.74
N PRO A 250 17.59 -34.32 -2.39
CA PRO A 250 17.70 -34.21 -3.84
C PRO A 250 16.80 -35.24 -4.53
N GLY A 251 15.71 -34.79 -5.14
CA GLY A 251 14.76 -35.65 -5.87
C GLY A 251 13.39 -35.79 -5.21
N ASP A 252 13.20 -35.23 -4.02
CA ASP A 252 11.91 -35.28 -3.35
C ASP A 252 10.83 -34.42 -4.04
N ASP A 253 9.60 -34.88 -3.88
CA ASP A 253 8.38 -34.15 -4.21
C ASP A 253 8.33 -32.77 -3.53
N PRO A 254 7.57 -31.81 -4.09
CA PRO A 254 7.45 -30.48 -3.51
C PRO A 254 6.95 -30.56 -2.06
N ILE A 255 7.76 -30.04 -1.13
CA ILE A 255 7.46 -30.05 0.30
C ILE A 255 6.14 -29.32 0.56
N ARG A 256 5.21 -30.05 1.18
CA ARG A 256 3.97 -29.48 1.72
C ARG A 256 4.22 -28.99 3.13
N CYS A 257 3.91 -27.73 3.38
CA CYS A 257 3.90 -27.17 4.72
C CYS A 257 2.73 -27.75 5.54
N GLU A 258 2.86 -27.81 6.87
CA GLU A 258 1.79 -28.19 7.80
C GLU A 258 0.50 -27.37 7.60
N CYS A 259 0.63 -26.12 7.16
CA CYS A 259 -0.53 -25.29 6.86
C CYS A 259 -1.23 -25.66 5.53
N GLY A 260 -0.75 -26.66 4.80
CA GLY A 260 -1.26 -27.11 3.49
C GLY A 260 -0.71 -26.34 2.29
N ALA A 261 0.16 -25.34 2.49
CA ALA A 261 0.77 -24.60 1.40
C ALA A 261 1.93 -25.40 0.78
N VAL A 262 1.96 -25.47 -0.55
CA VAL A 262 3.06 -26.09 -1.31
C VAL A 262 4.18 -25.06 -1.50
N ASP A 263 5.43 -25.43 -1.18
CA ASP A 263 6.59 -24.60 -1.50
C ASP A 263 6.73 -24.49 -3.03
N PRO A 264 6.66 -23.29 -3.62
CA PRO A 264 6.90 -23.14 -5.05
C PRO A 264 8.32 -23.52 -5.47
N GLY A 265 9.27 -23.73 -4.54
CA GLY A 265 10.61 -24.30 -4.79
C GLY A 265 11.54 -23.43 -5.66
N LEU A 266 11.01 -22.37 -6.25
CA LEU A 266 11.72 -21.49 -7.16
C LEU A 266 12.46 -20.42 -6.35
N PRO A 267 13.80 -20.28 -6.45
CA PRO A 267 14.47 -19.07 -5.95
C PRO A 267 13.84 -17.84 -6.63
N ALA A 268 13.69 -16.72 -5.93
CA ALA A 268 13.30 -15.46 -6.57
C ALA A 268 14.40 -15.07 -7.54
N THR A 269 14.21 -15.43 -8.81
CA THR A 269 15.01 -14.94 -9.91
C THR A 269 14.82 -13.43 -9.93
N GLY A 270 15.91 -12.67 -10.02
CA GLY A 270 15.94 -11.21 -9.86
C GLY A 270 15.08 -10.46 -10.88
N GLY A 271 13.76 -10.49 -10.67
CA GLY A 271 12.75 -9.85 -11.50
C GLY A 271 13.03 -8.36 -11.64
N LEU A 272 12.44 -7.79 -12.71
CA LEU A 272 12.51 -6.38 -13.08
C LEU A 272 12.72 -5.46 -11.87
N ARG A 273 13.86 -4.75 -11.83
CA ARG A 273 14.23 -3.87 -10.71
C ARG A 273 13.07 -2.88 -10.44
N PRO A 274 12.31 -3.05 -9.34
CA PRO A 274 11.15 -2.21 -9.03
C PRO A 274 11.52 -0.73 -8.87
N ARG A 275 12.82 -0.45 -8.68
CA ARG A 275 13.40 0.89 -8.58
C ARG A 275 13.11 1.77 -9.79
N ARG A 276 13.16 1.25 -11.03
CA ARG A 276 12.90 2.08 -12.23
C ARG A 276 11.45 2.55 -12.27
N VAL A 277 10.52 1.64 -11.96
CA VAL A 277 9.08 1.96 -11.88
C VAL A 277 8.83 2.95 -10.74
N ALA A 278 9.39 2.70 -9.55
CA ALA A 278 9.25 3.60 -8.40
C ALA A 278 9.81 5.01 -8.69
N LEU A 279 10.98 5.12 -9.32
CA LEU A 279 11.59 6.40 -9.73
C LEU A 279 10.73 7.13 -10.77
N ARG A 280 10.16 6.41 -11.75
CA ARG A 280 9.23 7.00 -12.73
C ARG A 280 7.96 7.53 -12.06
N ILE A 281 7.38 6.78 -11.13
CA ILE A 281 6.21 7.24 -10.37
C ILE A 281 6.56 8.45 -9.52
N ALA A 282 7.67 8.41 -8.79
CA ALA A 282 8.12 9.53 -7.96
C ALA A 282 8.34 10.79 -8.82
N GLY A 283 9.02 10.65 -9.96
CA GLY A 283 9.20 11.73 -10.93
C GLY A 283 7.86 12.27 -11.45
N LEU A 284 6.92 11.40 -11.82
CA LEU A 284 5.59 11.80 -12.27
C LEU A 284 4.80 12.53 -11.18
N LEU A 285 4.87 12.07 -9.94
CA LEU A 285 4.22 12.75 -8.80
C LEU A 285 4.80 14.13 -8.56
N ILE A 286 6.13 14.28 -8.65
CA ILE A 286 6.79 15.59 -8.56
C ILE A 286 6.32 16.51 -9.68
N VAL A 287 6.25 16.01 -10.92
CA VAL A 287 5.76 16.79 -12.07
C VAL A 287 4.30 17.19 -11.87
N ILE A 288 3.44 16.27 -11.42
CA ILE A 288 2.01 16.57 -11.16
C ILE A 288 1.87 17.58 -10.03
N ALA A 289 2.65 17.47 -8.95
CA ALA A 289 2.65 18.45 -7.87
C ALA A 289 3.10 19.83 -8.38
N ALA A 290 4.16 19.91 -9.19
CA ALA A 290 4.61 21.15 -9.81
C ALA A 290 3.54 21.76 -10.74
N LEU A 291 2.87 20.93 -11.56
CA LEU A 291 1.77 21.36 -12.42
C LEU A 291 0.55 21.82 -11.62
N ALA A 292 0.24 21.18 -10.49
CA ALA A 292 -0.84 21.60 -9.60
C ALA A 292 -0.53 22.96 -8.97
N ILE A 293 0.70 23.18 -8.50
CA ILE A 293 1.17 24.47 -7.98
C ILE A 293 1.07 25.54 -9.08
N LEU A 294 1.57 25.24 -10.29
CA LEU A 294 1.48 26.16 -11.43
C LEU A 294 0.02 26.47 -11.80
N GLY A 295 -0.83 25.45 -11.85
CA GLY A 295 -2.26 25.58 -12.10
C GLY A 295 -2.96 26.43 -11.05
N TYR A 296 -2.59 26.28 -9.78
CA TYR A 296 -3.07 27.11 -8.68
C TYR A 296 -2.64 28.58 -8.83
N VAL A 297 -1.37 28.83 -9.18
CA VAL A 297 -0.87 30.19 -9.45
C VAL A 297 -1.61 30.83 -10.64
N ILE A 298 -1.81 30.09 -11.72
CA ILE A 298 -2.59 30.54 -12.88
C ILE A 298 -4.04 30.82 -12.46
N LEU A 299 -4.64 29.94 -11.67
CA LEU A 299 -6.00 30.10 -11.15
C LEU A 299 -6.13 31.37 -10.30
N LEU A 300 -5.15 31.67 -9.44
CA LEU A 300 -5.15 32.92 -8.67
C LEU A 300 -5.02 34.17 -9.56
N ARG A 301 -4.27 34.08 -10.66
CA ARG A 301 -4.04 35.21 -11.57
C ARG A 301 -5.20 35.45 -12.54
N VAL A 302 -5.73 34.39 -13.13
CA VAL A 302 -6.75 34.44 -14.20
C VAL A 302 -8.15 34.25 -13.64
N GLY A 303 -8.30 33.56 -12.51
CA GLY A 303 -9.58 33.24 -11.89
C GLY A 303 -10.52 34.43 -11.69
N PRO A 304 -10.03 35.62 -11.25
CA PRO A 304 -10.88 36.81 -11.12
C PRO A 304 -11.52 37.27 -12.44
N ALA A 305 -10.87 37.01 -13.59
CA ALA A 305 -11.36 37.41 -14.91
C ALA A 305 -12.40 36.45 -15.51
N VAL A 306 -12.50 35.22 -14.99
CA VAL A 306 -13.38 34.17 -15.53
C VAL A 306 -14.48 33.84 -14.51
N PRO A 307 -15.77 34.14 -14.78
CA PRO A 307 -16.83 34.08 -13.77
C PRO A 307 -17.00 32.72 -13.07
N PHE A 308 -16.80 31.61 -13.78
CA PHE A 308 -16.89 30.28 -13.16
C PHE A 308 -15.68 29.96 -12.26
N LEU A 309 -14.47 30.33 -12.67
CA LEU A 309 -13.25 30.17 -11.86
C LEU A 309 -13.30 31.07 -10.63
N ARG A 310 -13.80 32.29 -10.76
CA ARG A 310 -14.03 33.20 -9.64
C ARG A 310 -14.97 32.59 -8.61
N ARG A 311 -16.10 31.99 -9.03
CA ARG A 311 -17.02 31.30 -8.10
C ARG A 311 -16.34 30.14 -7.38
N GLY A 312 -15.57 29.32 -8.11
CA GLY A 312 -14.81 28.23 -7.52
C GLY A 312 -13.75 28.71 -6.51
N LEU A 313 -13.02 29.77 -6.87
CA LEU A 313 -12.01 30.37 -6.00
C LEU A 313 -12.64 30.96 -4.73
N LEU A 314 -13.73 31.73 -4.86
CA LEU A 314 -14.46 32.30 -3.72
C LEU A 314 -15.01 31.21 -2.79
N TRP A 315 -15.57 30.14 -3.34
CA TRP A 315 -16.02 28.99 -2.57
C TRP A 315 -14.85 28.35 -1.81
N TYR A 316 -13.74 28.06 -2.50
CA TYR A 316 -12.56 27.43 -1.91
C TYR A 316 -11.91 28.30 -0.83
N THR A 317 -11.72 29.60 -1.09
CA THR A 317 -11.20 30.53 -0.08
C THR A 317 -12.18 30.73 1.08
N GLY A 318 -13.48 30.56 0.84
CA GLY A 318 -14.53 30.64 1.86
C GLY A 318 -14.54 29.45 2.83
N LEU A 319 -13.87 28.34 2.50
CA LEU A 319 -13.75 27.17 3.39
C LEU A 319 -12.85 27.43 4.62
N GLY A 320 -12.00 28.47 4.55
CA GLY A 320 -10.93 28.71 5.51
C GLY A 320 -9.69 27.86 5.25
N ALA A 321 -8.54 28.32 5.73
CA ALA A 321 -7.26 27.65 5.48
C ALA A 321 -7.23 26.19 6.00
N PRO A 322 -7.65 25.87 7.25
CA PRO A 322 -7.65 24.49 7.77
C PRO A 322 -8.41 23.49 6.88
N THR A 323 -9.60 23.88 6.43
CA THR A 323 -10.45 23.06 5.57
C THR A 323 -9.85 22.87 4.19
N SER A 324 -9.39 23.96 3.57
CA SER A 324 -8.81 23.92 2.23
C SER A 324 -7.61 22.96 2.15
N MET A 325 -6.76 22.95 3.18
CA MET A 325 -5.62 22.03 3.27
C MET A 325 -6.04 20.56 3.41
N ALA A 326 -7.12 20.28 4.15
CA ALA A 326 -7.66 18.92 4.23
C ALA A 326 -8.16 18.44 2.85
N PHE A 327 -8.86 19.29 2.09
CA PHE A 327 -9.26 18.99 0.71
C PHE A 327 -8.06 18.76 -0.21
N ASP A 328 -7.01 19.57 -0.09
CA ASP A 328 -5.77 19.39 -0.86
C ASP A 328 -5.11 18.04 -0.53
N ALA A 329 -5.02 17.70 0.76
CA ALA A 329 -4.48 16.41 1.21
C ALA A 329 -5.30 15.23 0.68
N ILE A 330 -6.64 15.34 0.68
CA ILE A 330 -7.55 14.34 0.10
C ILE A 330 -7.28 14.20 -1.41
N GLY A 331 -7.26 15.31 -2.14
CA GLY A 331 -7.04 15.33 -3.59
C GLY A 331 -5.69 14.71 -3.97
N LEU A 332 -4.61 15.19 -3.36
CA LEU A 332 -3.26 14.67 -3.58
C LEU A 332 -3.14 13.19 -3.20
N GLY A 333 -3.74 12.78 -2.07
CA GLY A 333 -3.77 11.41 -1.62
C GLY A 333 -4.46 10.46 -2.61
N LEU A 334 -5.64 10.85 -3.13
CA LEU A 334 -6.39 10.08 -4.11
C LEU A 334 -5.70 9.99 -5.46
N VAL A 335 -5.16 11.11 -5.96
CA VAL A 335 -4.38 11.15 -7.21
C VAL A 335 -3.14 10.26 -7.09
N GLY A 336 -2.41 10.35 -5.98
CA GLY A 336 -1.27 9.49 -5.69
C GLY A 336 -1.63 8.01 -5.71
N ALA A 337 -2.72 7.62 -5.04
CA ALA A 337 -3.21 6.25 -5.04
C ALA A 337 -3.60 5.76 -6.45
N LEU A 338 -4.28 6.60 -7.25
CA LEU A 338 -4.67 6.28 -8.62
C LEU A 338 -3.44 6.01 -9.50
N LEU A 339 -2.45 6.91 -9.47
CA LEU A 339 -1.23 6.80 -10.26
C LEU A 339 -0.41 5.58 -9.87
N MET A 340 -0.26 5.32 -8.57
CA MET A 340 0.37 4.10 -8.07
C MET A 340 -0.36 2.84 -8.55
N GLY A 341 -1.69 2.82 -8.43
CA GLY A 341 -2.51 1.70 -8.87
C GLY A 341 -2.39 1.45 -10.38
N ARG A 342 -2.40 2.51 -11.19
CA ARG A 342 -2.19 2.41 -12.65
C ARG A 342 -0.79 1.90 -12.97
N SER A 343 0.24 2.46 -12.35
CA SER A 343 1.62 2.04 -12.61
C SER A 343 1.86 0.58 -12.23
N ARG A 344 1.30 0.11 -11.12
CA ARG A 344 1.42 -1.30 -10.73
C ARG A 344 0.68 -2.24 -11.68
N ARG A 345 -0.48 -1.83 -12.19
CA ARG A 345 -1.20 -2.60 -13.22
C ARG A 345 -0.40 -2.68 -14.52
N LEU A 346 0.21 -1.57 -14.95
CA LEU A 346 1.06 -1.58 -16.14
C LEU A 346 2.28 -2.48 -15.95
N ALA A 347 2.95 -2.40 -14.81
CA ALA A 347 4.05 -3.30 -14.48
C ALA A 347 3.63 -4.77 -14.44
N ALA A 348 2.40 -5.05 -13.96
CA ALA A 348 1.86 -6.39 -13.98
C ALA A 348 1.55 -6.88 -15.42
N ILE A 349 1.02 -6.03 -16.30
CA ILE A 349 0.80 -6.38 -17.71
C ILE A 349 2.14 -6.60 -18.43
N GLU A 350 3.12 -5.72 -18.20
CA GLU A 350 4.49 -5.90 -18.71
C GLU A 350 5.09 -7.20 -18.19
N SER A 351 4.76 -7.59 -16.95
CA SER A 351 5.20 -8.86 -16.39
C SER A 351 4.61 -10.09 -17.10
N GLU A 352 3.54 -9.97 -17.89
CA GLU A 352 3.01 -11.10 -18.67
C GLU A 352 3.92 -11.43 -19.86
N SER A 353 4.78 -10.48 -20.26
CA SER A 353 5.80 -10.69 -21.30
C SER A 353 7.13 -11.26 -20.77
N GLU A 354 7.27 -11.46 -19.46
CA GLU A 354 8.49 -12.04 -18.87
C GLU A 354 8.64 -13.48 -19.33
N GLY A 355 9.82 -13.81 -19.85
CA GLY A 355 10.10 -15.12 -20.45
C GLY A 355 9.75 -15.21 -21.93
N LEU A 356 9.02 -14.23 -22.50
CA LEU A 356 8.86 -14.08 -23.95
C LEU A 356 9.96 -13.21 -24.56
N HIS A 357 10.43 -12.20 -23.83
CA HIS A 357 11.51 -11.32 -24.29
C HIS A 357 12.64 -11.22 -23.26
N CYS A 358 13.87 -11.09 -23.74
CA CYS A 358 15.00 -10.80 -22.87
C CYS A 358 14.90 -9.37 -22.36
N PHE A 359 14.90 -9.17 -21.04
CA PHE A 359 14.81 -7.84 -20.45
C PHE A 359 15.99 -6.92 -20.73
N GLN A 360 17.14 -7.49 -21.07
CA GLN A 360 18.35 -6.71 -21.26
C GLN A 360 18.45 -6.16 -22.69
N CYS A 361 18.10 -6.95 -23.70
CA CYS A 361 18.23 -6.57 -25.11
C CYS A 361 16.91 -6.57 -25.91
N GLY A 362 15.80 -7.05 -25.34
CA GLY A 362 14.50 -7.14 -26.02
C GLY A 362 14.30 -8.37 -26.91
N GLN A 363 15.32 -9.21 -27.09
CA GLN A 363 15.26 -10.38 -27.98
C GLN A 363 14.12 -11.34 -27.61
N ASP A 364 13.39 -11.84 -28.60
CA ASP A 364 12.38 -12.89 -28.42
C ASP A 364 13.04 -14.21 -27.98
N LEU A 365 12.53 -14.81 -26.91
CA LEU A 365 13.04 -16.02 -26.27
C LEU A 365 12.20 -17.26 -26.58
N ARG A 366 11.12 -17.16 -27.36
CA ARG A 366 10.19 -18.27 -27.67
C ARG A 366 10.85 -19.48 -28.35
N GLY A 367 12.01 -19.31 -28.97
CA GLY A 367 12.77 -20.38 -29.62
C GLY A 367 14.04 -20.83 -28.89
N VAL A 368 14.34 -20.28 -27.71
CA VAL A 368 15.58 -20.59 -26.99
C VAL A 368 15.44 -21.91 -26.24
N SER A 369 16.35 -22.86 -26.49
CA SER A 369 16.39 -24.13 -25.77
C SER A 369 16.63 -23.89 -24.28
N LEU A 370 15.77 -24.45 -23.44
CA LEU A 370 15.84 -24.32 -21.98
C LEU A 370 16.49 -25.55 -21.37
N ASP A 371 17.47 -25.35 -20.49
CA ASP A 371 17.92 -26.38 -19.57
C ASP A 371 16.98 -26.39 -18.34
N ARG A 372 16.02 -27.32 -18.36
CA ARG A 372 14.91 -27.46 -17.41
C ARG A 372 13.99 -26.22 -17.39
N THR A 373 14.40 -25.18 -16.68
CA THR A 373 13.69 -23.90 -16.48
C THR A 373 14.59 -22.68 -16.63
N ARG A 374 15.87 -22.88 -16.96
CA ARG A 374 16.88 -21.83 -17.12
C ARG A 374 17.26 -21.73 -18.60
N GLY A 375 17.34 -20.50 -19.09
CA GLY A 375 17.89 -20.19 -20.41
C GLY A 375 18.86 -19.03 -20.31
N ARG A 376 19.73 -18.90 -21.31
CA ARG A 376 20.53 -17.69 -21.53
C ARG A 376 20.09 -17.05 -22.83
N CYS A 377 19.92 -15.74 -22.82
CA CYS A 377 19.58 -15.02 -24.04
C CYS A 377 20.73 -15.20 -25.05
N PRO A 378 20.44 -15.62 -26.30
CA PRO A 378 21.49 -15.86 -27.30
C PRO A 378 22.24 -14.59 -27.68
N GLU A 379 21.58 -13.42 -27.63
CA GLU A 379 22.17 -12.14 -28.02
C GLU A 379 23.08 -11.53 -26.95
N CYS A 380 22.62 -11.50 -25.69
CA CYS A 380 23.33 -10.77 -24.63
C CYS A 380 23.84 -11.66 -23.48
N GLY A 381 23.58 -12.97 -23.52
CA GLY A 381 23.99 -13.93 -22.50
C GLY A 381 23.24 -13.83 -21.17
N ALA A 382 22.30 -12.90 -21.01
CA ALA A 382 21.55 -12.72 -19.78
C ALA A 382 20.74 -13.98 -19.42
N GLU A 383 20.87 -14.44 -18.17
CA GLU A 383 20.10 -15.56 -17.65
C GLU A 383 18.63 -15.19 -17.47
N PHE A 384 17.74 -16.08 -17.89
CA PHE A 384 16.30 -15.96 -17.68
C PHE A 384 15.71 -17.30 -17.23
N HIS A 385 14.55 -17.24 -16.57
CA HIS A 385 13.83 -18.40 -16.13
C HIS A 385 12.43 -18.41 -16.74
N VAL A 386 12.03 -19.56 -17.28
CA VAL A 386 10.69 -19.76 -17.82
C VAL A 386 9.95 -20.68 -16.87
N ALA A 387 8.86 -20.17 -16.28
CA ALA A 387 7.89 -21.04 -15.64
C ALA A 387 7.23 -21.87 -16.75
N ARG A 388 7.49 -23.18 -16.81
CA ARG A 388 6.76 -24.07 -17.72
C ARG A 388 5.30 -24.03 -17.33
N THR A 389 4.50 -23.27 -18.06
CA THR A 389 3.05 -23.40 -17.99
C THR A 389 2.70 -24.74 -18.63
N PRO A 390 1.93 -25.62 -17.97
CA PRO A 390 1.60 -26.95 -18.50
C PRO A 390 1.00 -26.94 -19.92
N SER A 391 0.36 -25.83 -20.32
CA SER A 391 -0.19 -25.69 -21.68
C SER A 391 0.87 -25.68 -22.79
N MET A 392 2.12 -25.27 -22.52
CA MET A 392 3.20 -25.31 -23.51
C MET A 392 3.83 -26.69 -23.65
N ALA A 393 3.74 -27.53 -22.61
CA ALA A 393 4.25 -28.90 -22.66
C ALA A 393 3.42 -29.77 -23.63
N ALA A 394 2.11 -29.56 -23.70
CA ALA A 394 1.23 -30.28 -24.62
C ALA A 394 1.53 -29.96 -26.10
N ALA A 395 1.87 -28.71 -26.42
CA ALA A 395 2.21 -28.28 -27.78
C ALA A 395 3.62 -28.72 -28.22
N ALA A 396 4.56 -28.90 -27.28
CA ALA A 396 5.90 -29.41 -27.58
C ALA A 396 5.94 -30.95 -27.75
N SER A 397 4.97 -31.68 -27.18
CA SER A 397 4.84 -33.13 -27.36
C SER A 397 3.99 -33.55 -28.56
N SER A 398 3.14 -32.67 -29.10
CA SER A 398 2.46 -32.92 -30.38
C SER A 398 3.43 -32.62 -31.53
N GLY A 399 4.31 -33.56 -31.84
CA GLY A 399 5.21 -33.53 -32.99
C GLY A 399 4.49 -33.64 -34.34
N ASP A 400 3.38 -32.93 -34.54
CA ASP A 400 2.54 -33.01 -35.74
C ASP A 400 2.96 -32.01 -36.84
N ASN A 401 4.13 -31.38 -36.75
CA ASN A 401 4.69 -30.54 -37.82
C ASN A 401 5.85 -31.22 -38.55
N VAL A 402 5.62 -32.46 -39.01
CA VAL A 402 6.37 -33.07 -40.11
C VAL A 402 5.37 -33.69 -41.08
N SER A 403 4.75 -32.86 -41.93
CA SER A 403 4.41 -33.16 -43.33
C SER A 403 4.23 -31.86 -44.10
#